data_AF-A0A015K7J3-F1
#
_entry.id   AF-A0A015K7J3-F1
#
_cell.length_a   1.000
_cell.length_b   1.000
_cell.length_c   1.000
_cell.angle_alpha   90.00
_cell.angle_beta   90.00
_cell.angle_gamma   90.00
#
_symmetry.space_group_name_H-M   'P 1'
#
loop_
_entity.id
_entity.type
_entity.pdbx_description
1 polymer ?
#
loop_
_entity_poly.entity_id
_entity_poly.type
_entity_poly.pdbx_seq_one_letter_code
_entity_poly.pdbx_strand_id
1 'polypeptide(L)'
;MLKRVMVYQKIYGYFGGNSVHKTDKEGRGIYIERAGYHDSKRLAKYVKQEELTNWHIRCQEFSHRVIMPELSRRAGKIIDKETVIFDCEGMGFHQLHLPSLTLYRAIAELDQKYYPGRLGKLFVVNAPFIFVKIWR
;
A
#
# COMPACT_ATOMS: atom_id res chain seq x y z
N MET A 1 -14.15 15.52 -14.29
CA MET A 1 -12.75 15.07 -14.39
C MET A 1 -11.85 15.71 -13.31
N LEU A 2 -11.81 17.05 -13.20
CA LEU A 2 -10.95 17.80 -12.25
C LEU A 2 -11.11 17.42 -10.77
N LYS A 3 -12.34 17.25 -10.27
CA LYS A 3 -12.59 16.89 -8.85
C LYS A 3 -11.91 15.56 -8.43
N ARG A 4 -11.86 14.55 -9.32
CA ARG A 4 -11.21 13.26 -9.03
C ARG A 4 -9.68 13.36 -8.98
N VAL A 5 -9.09 14.18 -9.86
CA VAL A 5 -7.63 14.43 -9.85
C VAL A 5 -7.20 15.09 -8.54
N MET A 6 -7.98 16.05 -8.06
CA MET A 6 -7.72 16.72 -6.78
C MET A 6 -7.84 15.79 -5.57
N VAL A 7 -8.75 14.81 -5.60
CA VAL A 7 -8.87 13.81 -4.52
C VAL A 7 -7.62 12.93 -4.44
N TYR A 8 -7.11 12.45 -5.57
CA TYR A 8 -5.93 11.58 -5.56
C TYR A 8 -4.66 12.33 -5.17
N GLN A 9 -4.49 13.57 -5.61
CA GLN A 9 -3.38 14.42 -5.15
C GLN A 9 -3.40 14.62 -3.63
N LYS A 10 -4.58 14.76 -3.02
CA LYS A 10 -4.71 14.83 -1.56
C LYS A 10 -4.32 13.53 -0.88
N ILE A 11 -4.79 12.38 -1.39
CA ILE A 11 -4.43 11.06 -0.85
C ILE A 11 -2.91 10.88 -0.89
N TYR A 12 -2.28 11.10 -2.04
CA TYR A 12 -0.82 11.04 -2.16
C TYR A 12 -0.10 11.99 -1.20
N GLY A 13 -0.64 13.20 -0.99
CA GLY A 13 -0.09 14.18 -0.05
C GLY A 13 -0.18 13.80 1.43
N TYR A 14 -0.98 12.79 1.78
CA TYR A 14 -1.07 12.26 3.16
C TYR A 14 -0.31 10.94 3.35
N PHE A 15 0.17 10.33 2.27
CA PHE A 15 1.03 9.15 2.34
C PHE A 15 2.50 9.57 2.46
N GLY A 16 3.32 8.71 3.06
CA GLY A 16 4.72 8.96 3.40
C GLY A 16 5.68 8.85 2.21
N GLY A 17 5.11 8.57 1.03
CA GLY A 17 5.82 8.18 -0.18
C GLY A 17 5.76 6.67 -0.40
N ASN A 18 5.39 6.29 -1.60
CA ASN A 18 5.43 4.91 -2.07
C ASN A 18 5.84 4.84 -3.54
N SER A 19 6.42 3.71 -3.93
CA SER A 19 6.76 3.46 -5.33
C SER A 19 7.07 1.99 -5.57
N VAL A 20 6.89 1.56 -6.82
CA VAL A 20 7.49 0.31 -7.30
C VAL A 20 8.90 0.64 -7.79
N HIS A 21 9.91 -0.03 -7.24
CA HIS A 21 11.31 0.18 -7.59
C HIS A 21 12.03 -1.14 -7.86
N LYS A 22 12.34 -1.40 -9.14
CA LYS A 22 13.07 -2.61 -9.60
C LYS A 22 12.33 -3.91 -9.24
N THR A 23 13.06 -5.02 -9.19
CA THR A 23 12.53 -6.37 -8.99
C THR A 23 13.34 -7.16 -7.96
N ASP A 24 12.68 -8.09 -7.28
CA ASP A 24 13.35 -9.07 -6.43
C ASP A 24 13.98 -10.21 -7.26
N LYS A 25 14.63 -11.17 -6.57
CA LYS A 25 15.27 -12.33 -7.21
C LYS A 25 14.31 -13.24 -8.00
N GLU A 26 13.00 -13.14 -7.75
CA GLU A 26 11.97 -13.90 -8.47
C GLU A 26 11.41 -13.13 -9.67
N GLY A 27 11.88 -11.90 -9.92
CA GLY A 27 11.37 -11.00 -10.96
C GLY A 27 10.12 -10.21 -10.54
N ARG A 28 9.72 -10.28 -9.26
CA ARG A 28 8.53 -9.57 -8.75
C ARG A 28 8.87 -8.12 -8.51
N GLY A 29 7.94 -7.22 -8.83
CA GLY A 29 8.10 -5.79 -8.55
C GLY A 29 8.24 -5.56 -7.05
N ILE A 30 9.18 -4.69 -6.65
CA ILE A 30 9.35 -4.33 -5.24
C ILE A 30 8.55 -3.05 -4.98
N TYR A 31 7.43 -3.17 -4.29
CA TYR A 31 6.65 -2.04 -3.81
C TYR A 31 7.17 -1.62 -2.43
N ILE A 32 7.53 -0.34 -2.29
CA ILE A 32 8.01 0.24 -1.05
C ILE A 32 6.93 1.18 -0.52
N GLU A 33 6.44 0.91 0.69
CA GLU A 33 5.46 1.73 1.41
C GLU A 33 6.12 2.30 2.67
N ARG A 34 6.23 3.63 2.75
CA ARG A 34 6.76 4.33 3.92
C ARG A 34 5.66 4.60 4.94
N ALA A 35 5.10 3.52 5.45
CA ALA A 35 3.89 3.53 6.26
C ALA A 35 4.03 4.33 7.56
N GLY A 36 5.23 4.40 8.15
CA GLY A 36 5.48 5.21 9.35
C GLY A 36 5.36 6.71 9.17
N TYR A 37 5.39 7.20 7.92
CA TYR A 37 5.28 8.62 7.59
C TYR A 37 3.89 9.03 7.08
N HIS A 38 2.88 8.17 7.21
CA HIS A 38 1.50 8.51 6.85
C HIS A 38 0.93 9.56 7.80
N ASP A 39 0.35 10.64 7.26
CA ASP A 39 -0.53 11.52 8.02
C ASP A 39 -1.93 10.89 8.12
N SER A 40 -2.01 9.80 8.88
CA SER A 40 -3.22 9.00 9.04
C SER A 40 -4.39 9.81 9.59
N LYS A 41 -4.12 10.83 10.43
CA LYS A 41 -5.16 11.69 11.00
C LYS A 41 -5.78 12.60 9.95
N ARG A 42 -4.97 13.25 9.10
CA ARG A 42 -5.51 14.05 7.98
C ARG A 42 -6.20 13.17 6.94
N LEU A 43 -5.66 11.98 6.68
CA LEU A 43 -6.33 11.00 5.82
C LEU A 43 -7.74 10.71 6.34
N ALA A 44 -7.88 10.33 7.60
CA ALA A 44 -9.18 10.04 8.22
C ALA A 44 -10.12 11.24 8.32
N LYS A 45 -9.58 12.45 8.46
CA LYS A 45 -10.37 13.67 8.56
C LYS A 45 -10.89 14.17 7.21
N TYR A 46 -10.12 14.00 6.14
CA TYR A 46 -10.37 14.67 4.87
C TYR A 46 -10.68 13.74 3.70
N VAL A 47 -10.51 12.42 3.85
CA VAL A 47 -10.75 11.44 2.79
C VAL A 47 -11.84 10.49 3.23
N LYS A 48 -12.86 10.33 2.38
CA LYS A 48 -13.92 9.33 2.61
C LYS A 48 -13.38 7.93 2.32
N GLN A 49 -13.91 6.94 3.02
CA GLN A 49 -13.53 5.54 2.78
C GLN A 49 -13.67 5.13 1.30
N GLU A 50 -14.77 5.50 0.65
CA GLU A 50 -15.00 5.21 -0.77
C GLU A 50 -13.95 5.87 -1.69
N GLU A 51 -13.46 7.07 -1.36
CA GLU A 51 -12.43 7.74 -2.14
C GLU A 51 -11.10 7.01 -2.03
N LEU A 52 -10.76 6.56 -0.81
CA LEU A 52 -9.55 5.81 -0.54
C LEU A 52 -9.59 4.41 -1.20
N THR A 53 -10.69 3.69 -1.08
CA THR A 53 -10.83 2.35 -1.70
C THR A 53 -10.84 2.43 -3.22
N ASN A 54 -11.52 3.42 -3.81
CA ASN A 54 -11.48 3.63 -5.27
C ASN A 54 -10.10 4.03 -5.77
N TRP A 55 -9.35 4.83 -5.00
CA TRP A 55 -7.95 5.13 -5.30
C TRP A 55 -7.10 3.86 -5.26
N HIS A 56 -7.25 3.04 -4.21
CA HIS A 56 -6.51 1.80 -4.04
C HIS A 56 -6.79 0.78 -5.15
N ILE A 57 -8.06 0.61 -5.54
CA ILE A 57 -8.46 -0.20 -6.71
C ILE A 57 -7.70 0.24 -7.96
N ARG A 58 -7.55 1.56 -8.19
CA ARG A 58 -6.82 2.05 -9.36
C ARG A 58 -5.33 1.70 -9.29
N CYS A 59 -4.72 1.75 -8.11
CA CYS A 59 -3.35 1.31 -7.93
C CYS A 59 -3.20 -0.19 -8.21
N GLN A 60 -4.14 -1.02 -7.71
CA GLN A 60 -4.17 -2.45 -7.99
C GLN A 60 -4.34 -2.74 -9.48
N GLU A 61 -5.30 -2.11 -10.15
CA GLU A 61 -5.52 -2.29 -11.60
C GLU A 61 -4.31 -1.83 -12.42
N PHE A 62 -3.62 -0.76 -12.01
CA PHE A 62 -2.38 -0.34 -12.67
C PHE A 62 -1.25 -1.36 -12.48
N SER A 63 -1.08 -1.87 -11.25
CA SER A 63 -0.11 -2.93 -10.96
C SER A 63 -0.37 -4.17 -11.83
N HIS A 64 -1.63 -4.62 -11.89
CA HIS A 64 -2.02 -5.82 -12.62
C HIS A 64 -2.00 -5.69 -14.14
N ARG A 65 -2.44 -4.55 -14.68
CA ARG A 65 -2.60 -4.39 -16.13
C ARG A 65 -1.37 -3.81 -16.82
N VAL A 66 -0.47 -3.17 -16.06
CA VAL A 66 0.68 -2.45 -16.63
C VAL A 66 1.99 -2.97 -16.07
N ILE A 67 2.14 -3.01 -14.75
CA ILE A 67 3.43 -3.37 -14.14
C ILE A 67 3.70 -4.87 -14.29
N MET A 68 2.79 -5.72 -13.83
CA MET A 68 2.96 -7.18 -13.82
C MET A 68 3.19 -7.81 -15.21
N PRO A 69 2.48 -7.39 -16.29
CA PRO A 69 2.75 -7.90 -17.63
C PRO A 69 4.16 -7.53 -18.13
N GLU A 70 4.61 -6.31 -17.85
CA GLU A 70 5.96 -5.86 -18.23
C GLU A 70 7.04 -6.62 -17.45
N LEU A 71 6.82 -6.86 -16.16
CA LEU A 71 7.71 -7.68 -15.35
C LEU A 71 7.75 -9.13 -15.83
N SER A 72 6.60 -9.69 -16.21
CA SER A 72 6.52 -11.04 -16.76
C SER A 72 7.33 -11.18 -18.06
N ARG A 73 7.21 -10.18 -18.95
CA ARG A 73 7.98 -10.12 -20.20
C ARG A 73 9.49 -10.07 -19.94
N ARG A 74 9.93 -9.29 -18.96
CA ARG A 74 11.36 -9.18 -18.59
C ARG A 74 11.89 -10.44 -17.92
N ALA A 75 11.08 -11.09 -17.09
CA ALA A 75 11.47 -12.27 -16.34
C ALA A 75 11.37 -13.58 -17.16
N GLY A 76 10.71 -13.56 -18.32
CA GLY A 76 10.46 -14.75 -19.13
C GLY A 76 9.51 -15.77 -18.47
N LYS A 77 8.75 -15.33 -17.46
CA LYS A 77 7.80 -16.16 -16.70
C LYS A 77 6.65 -15.30 -16.18
N ILE A 78 5.54 -15.94 -15.80
CA ILE A 78 4.39 -15.23 -15.24
C ILE A 78 4.79 -14.63 -13.88
N ILE A 79 4.62 -13.31 -13.76
CA ILE A 79 4.71 -12.54 -12.53
C ILE A 79 3.30 -12.03 -12.22
N ASP A 80 2.68 -12.62 -11.20
CA ASP A 80 1.31 -12.32 -10.74
C ASP A 80 1.27 -11.84 -9.29
N LYS A 81 2.44 -11.68 -8.68
CA LYS A 81 2.68 -11.30 -7.29
C LYS A 81 3.73 -10.21 -7.17
N GLU A 82 3.64 -9.44 -6.10
CA GLU A 82 4.62 -8.42 -5.74
C GLU A 82 5.39 -8.76 -4.46
N THR A 83 6.51 -8.08 -4.28
CA THR A 83 7.26 -8.07 -3.03
C THR A 83 7.06 -6.70 -2.38
N VAL A 84 6.54 -6.68 -1.15
CA VAL A 84 6.26 -5.44 -0.42
C VAL A 84 7.29 -5.23 0.67
N ILE A 85 7.89 -4.04 0.70
CA ILE A 85 8.66 -3.52 1.83
C ILE A 85 7.75 -2.50 2.54
N PHE A 86 7.34 -2.86 3.75
CA PHE A 86 6.50 -2.04 4.61
C PHE A 86 7.39 -1.44 5.70
N ASP A 87 7.79 -0.19 5.47
CA ASP A 87 8.71 0.53 6.34
C ASP A 87 7.95 1.25 7.46
N CYS A 88 8.18 0.76 8.68
CA CYS A 88 7.56 1.27 9.88
C CYS A 88 8.39 2.39 10.56
N GLU A 89 9.47 2.88 9.93
CA GLU A 89 10.20 4.02 10.47
C GLU A 89 9.30 5.25 10.59
N GLY A 90 9.26 5.87 11.77
CA GLY A 90 8.37 6.97 12.09
C GLY A 90 7.00 6.54 12.67
N MET A 91 6.68 5.24 12.69
CA MET A 91 5.45 4.76 13.33
C MET A 91 5.41 5.09 14.82
N GLY A 92 4.24 5.48 15.31
CA GLY A 92 4.00 5.77 16.72
C GLY A 92 2.51 5.85 17.06
N PHE A 93 2.17 6.34 18.24
CA PHE A 93 0.78 6.37 18.74
C PHE A 93 -0.21 7.11 17.84
N HIS A 94 0.25 8.04 17.00
CA HIS A 94 -0.61 8.76 16.05
C HIS A 94 -1.32 7.83 15.05
N GLN A 95 -0.78 6.63 14.80
CA GLN A 95 -1.34 5.64 13.90
C GLN A 95 -2.38 4.74 14.56
N LEU A 96 -2.46 4.73 15.89
CA LEU A 96 -3.53 4.06 16.64
C LEU A 96 -4.85 4.85 16.64
N HIS A 97 -4.95 5.89 15.80
CA HIS A 97 -6.18 6.65 15.64
C HIS A 97 -7.26 5.77 15.00
N LEU A 98 -8.31 5.45 15.77
CA LEU A 98 -9.37 4.52 15.36
C LEU A 98 -9.98 4.82 13.97
N PRO A 99 -10.36 6.06 13.62
CA PRO A 99 -10.83 6.38 12.27
C PRO A 99 -9.85 6.02 11.15
N SER A 100 -8.55 6.22 11.36
CA SER A 100 -7.53 5.82 10.39
C SER A 100 -7.40 4.31 10.29
N LEU A 101 -7.45 3.60 11.42
CA LEU A 101 -7.42 2.14 11.45
C LEU A 101 -8.61 1.55 10.67
N THR A 102 -9.80 2.15 10.78
CA THR A 102 -10.98 1.75 9.99
C THR A 102 -10.74 1.91 8.49
N LEU A 103 -10.07 3.00 8.06
CA LEU A 103 -9.73 3.20 6.66
C LEU A 103 -8.73 2.15 6.14
N TYR A 104 -7.66 1.86 6.89
CA TYR A 104 -6.70 0.83 6.50
C TYR A 104 -7.31 -0.56 6.50
N ARG A 105 -8.22 -0.83 7.45
CA ARG A 105 -9.00 -2.08 7.47
C ARG A 105 -9.84 -2.24 6.20
N ALA A 106 -10.49 -1.16 5.74
CA ALA A 106 -11.27 -1.21 4.51
C ALA A 106 -10.41 -1.53 3.27
N ILE A 107 -9.16 -1.02 3.20
CA ILE A 107 -8.20 -1.41 2.17
C ILE A 107 -7.86 -2.89 2.28
N ALA A 108 -7.50 -3.37 3.48
CA ALA A 108 -7.11 -4.76 3.69
C ALA A 108 -8.25 -5.75 3.37
N GLU A 109 -9.49 -5.44 3.76
CA GLU A 109 -10.67 -6.24 3.43
C GLU A 109 -10.95 -6.26 1.93
N LEU A 110 -10.75 -5.13 1.24
CA LEU A 110 -10.88 -5.03 -0.21
C LEU A 110 -9.83 -5.90 -0.92
N ASP A 111 -8.57 -5.83 -0.50
CA ASP A 111 -7.50 -6.65 -1.06
C ASP A 111 -7.75 -8.15 -0.86
N GLN A 112 -8.16 -8.55 0.34
CA GLN A 112 -8.49 -9.95 0.62
C GLN A 112 -9.66 -10.46 -0.23
N LYS A 113 -10.67 -9.61 -0.46
CA LYS A 113 -11.90 -10.01 -1.17
C LYS A 113 -11.73 -10.00 -2.69
N TYR A 114 -11.05 -9.01 -3.25
CA TYR A 114 -11.02 -8.77 -4.70
C TYR A 114 -9.66 -9.02 -5.34
N TYR A 115 -8.57 -8.97 -4.56
CA TYR A 115 -7.20 -9.20 -5.02
C TYR A 115 -6.51 -10.30 -4.19
N PRO A 116 -7.10 -11.51 -4.08
CA PRO A 116 -6.49 -12.58 -3.29
C PRO A 116 -5.19 -13.06 -3.92
N GLY A 117 -4.24 -13.46 -3.07
CA GLY A 117 -3.01 -14.14 -3.49
C GLY A 117 -1.98 -13.28 -4.22
N ARG A 118 -2.12 -11.94 -4.21
CA ARG A 118 -1.20 -11.02 -4.91
C ARG A 118 0.09 -10.69 -4.16
N LEU A 119 0.07 -10.86 -2.84
CA LEU A 119 1.26 -10.67 -2.03
C LEU A 119 2.17 -11.90 -2.15
N GLY A 120 3.38 -11.70 -2.71
CA GLY A 120 4.39 -12.75 -2.83
C GLY A 120 5.29 -12.82 -1.60
N LYS A 121 5.78 -11.67 -1.14
CA LYS A 121 6.57 -11.52 0.09
C LYS A 121 6.23 -10.19 0.75
N LEU A 122 6.20 -10.16 2.07
CA LEU A 122 6.08 -8.95 2.88
C LEU A 122 7.27 -8.87 3.81
N PHE A 123 7.99 -7.75 3.74
CA PHE A 123 9.05 -7.39 4.67
C PHE A 123 8.55 -6.22 5.50
N VAL A 124 8.31 -6.46 6.79
CA VAL A 124 8.06 -5.39 7.76
C VAL A 124 9.39 -5.01 8.37
N VAL A 125 9.82 -3.77 8.15
CA VAL A 125 11.13 -3.27 8.59
C VAL A 125 10.96 -2.07 9.51
N ASN A 126 11.94 -1.82 10.38
CA ASN A 126 11.92 -0.70 11.33
C ASN A 126 10.68 -0.67 12.25
N ALA A 127 10.08 -1.82 12.54
CA ALA A 127 8.90 -1.90 13.40
C ALA A 127 9.20 -1.40 14.81
N PRO A 128 8.37 -0.51 15.39
CA PRO A 128 8.51 -0.09 16.78
C PRO A 128 8.48 -1.31 17.70
N PHE A 129 9.26 -1.26 18.79
CA PHE A 129 9.37 -2.38 19.73
C PHE A 129 8.02 -2.90 20.25
N ILE A 130 7.04 -1.99 20.45
CA ILE A 130 5.68 -2.36 20.87
C ILE A 130 4.95 -3.23 19.83
N PHE A 131 5.17 -3.01 18.54
CA PHE A 131 4.60 -3.84 17.47
C PHE A 131 5.19 -5.25 17.49
N VAL A 132 6.50 -5.38 17.71
CA VAL A 132 7.17 -6.69 17.79
C VAL A 132 6.67 -7.50 18.99
N LYS A 133 6.36 -6.84 20.11
CA LYS A 133 5.81 -7.49 21.31
C LYS A 133 4.37 -7.99 21.14
N ILE A 134 3.55 -7.34 20.31
CA ILE A 134 2.16 -7.75 20.05
C ILE A 134 2.08 -8.87 19.00
N TRP A 135 3.09 -8.97 18.12
CA TRP A 135 3.11 -9.93 17.00
C TRP A 135 3.75 -11.29 17.35
N ARG A 136 4.44 -11.41 18.49
CA ARG A 136 4.94 -12.69 19.03
C ARG A 136 3.89 -13.33 19.93
#